data_AF-A0AAE3R967-F1
#
_entry.id   AF-A0AAE3R967-F1
#
_cell.length_a   1.000
_cell.length_b   1.000
_cell.length_c   1.000
_cell.angle_alpha   90.00
_cell.angle_beta   90.00
_cell.angle_gamma   90.00
#
_symmetry.space_group_name_H-M   'P 1'
#
loop_
_entity.id
_entity.type
_entity.pdbx_description
1 polymer ?
#
loop_
_entity_poly.entity_id
_entity_poly.type
_entity_poly.pdbx_seq_one_letter_code
_entity_poly.pdbx_strand_id
1 'polypeptide(L)'
;MKQVTSTLESQPLSLKDRVLRLIRRNMYQWHRVLGIITVIPVIFWTLSGLMHPFMSHWFKPTIAHDFIPQYPIQKDQIKLSVAEVLKQNKITKFKNFRFITLDKQTYYQIKDTTNHLLYFSTQNGKPLPNGDIRYAESLARYLIDDYTSPILAITQITEFDHEYKYINRLLPVWKVSFDRSDRMDVMIETEQSRIATFNTQARKTFIRIFDLFHNWSFLEMISNKGLQITIMLTLLIIISFSTGSGIVVYGFLWKRFKKPTAGNTKGILKKYHRQIGIAVSLVTFAFAGSGAWHLARKLTPDERNKFVYEPVFKTTEMEVASLMPDIQWDRLLNIQIVKIGRTNYFQLFYDKTELESAEVIYQHTYTHKILKEGSVLYAKYLANKFANLANVNGSLQSACCDLISDVANADISNDNLLHADILTRFDREYGFVNKRLPVVKLDYNTPEKTSYYIEPATSRLAAKIENADRAEGWSFAILHKYLLLEWAGKNVRDFVTLLSATGVLVTSIFGLVLFVRKR
;
A
#
# COMPACT_ATOMS: atom_id res chain seq x y z
N MET A 1 -64.18 -61.36 -2.71
CA MET A 1 -62.99 -61.07 -3.54
C MET A 1 -62.72 -59.56 -3.47
N LYS A 2 -61.53 -59.17 -3.01
CA LYS A 2 -60.92 -57.82 -2.99
C LYS A 2 -61.53 -56.73 -2.07
N GLN A 3 -61.00 -56.66 -0.85
CA GLN A 3 -60.77 -55.40 -0.14
C GLN A 3 -59.70 -54.60 -0.91
N VAL A 4 -60.03 -53.38 -1.32
CA VAL A 4 -59.07 -52.44 -1.91
C VAL A 4 -58.45 -51.62 -0.78
N THR A 5 -57.29 -52.05 -0.30
CA THR A 5 -56.39 -51.22 0.48
C THR A 5 -55.65 -50.27 -0.46
N SER A 6 -56.09 -49.02 -0.49
CA SER A 6 -55.36 -47.91 -1.10
C SER A 6 -54.12 -47.60 -0.27
N THR A 7 -53.00 -48.23 -0.58
CA THR A 7 -51.67 -47.79 -0.15
C THR A 7 -51.32 -46.52 -0.89
N LEU A 8 -51.43 -45.37 -0.21
CA LEU A 8 -50.82 -44.12 -0.66
C LEU A 8 -49.29 -44.30 -0.65
N GLU A 9 -48.72 -44.67 -1.79
CA GLU A 9 -47.29 -44.58 -2.02
C GLU A 9 -46.84 -43.12 -1.84
N SER A 10 -46.12 -42.85 -0.76
CA SER A 10 -45.48 -41.55 -0.58
C SER A 10 -44.41 -41.40 -1.66
N GLN A 11 -44.66 -40.53 -2.65
CA GLN A 11 -43.68 -40.20 -3.67
C GLN A 11 -42.34 -39.81 -3.03
N PRO A 12 -41.20 -40.30 -3.55
CA PRO A 12 -39.89 -39.99 -2.98
C PRO A 12 -39.65 -38.48 -3.07
N LEU A 13 -39.47 -37.84 -1.90
CA LEU A 13 -39.12 -36.42 -1.80
C LEU A 13 -37.98 -36.09 -2.76
N SER A 14 -38.17 -35.04 -3.57
CA SER A 14 -37.12 -34.53 -4.47
C SER A 14 -35.84 -34.22 -3.69
N LEU A 15 -34.68 -34.29 -4.35
CA LEU A 15 -33.38 -33.94 -3.73
C LEU A 15 -33.46 -32.57 -3.04
N LYS A 16 -34.12 -31.60 -3.68
CA LYS A 16 -34.37 -30.26 -3.16
C LYS A 16 -35.16 -30.28 -1.84
N ASP A 17 -36.22 -31.07 -1.75
CA ASP A 17 -37.05 -31.14 -0.55
C ASP A 17 -36.38 -31.89 0.60
N ARG A 18 -35.57 -32.92 0.29
CA ARG A 18 -34.71 -33.61 1.28
C ARG A 18 -33.69 -32.65 1.88
N VAL A 19 -33.00 -31.87 1.03
CA VAL A 19 -32.03 -30.85 1.45
C VAL A 19 -32.70 -29.77 2.29
N LEU A 20 -33.85 -29.23 1.86
CA LEU A 20 -34.60 -28.22 2.62
C LEU A 20 -35.06 -28.73 3.99
N ARG A 21 -35.49 -29.99 4.09
CA ARG A 21 -35.91 -30.62 5.35
C ARG A 21 -34.72 -30.80 6.30
N LEU A 22 -33.56 -31.23 5.81
CA LEU A 22 -32.32 -31.32 6.58
C LEU A 22 -31.86 -29.96 7.11
N ILE A 23 -31.87 -28.94 6.25
CA ILE A 23 -31.52 -27.56 6.63
C ILE A 23 -32.42 -27.10 7.77
N ARG A 24 -33.75 -27.20 7.63
CA ARG A 24 -34.68 -26.76 8.68
C ARG A 24 -34.46 -27.46 10.02
N ARG A 25 -34.13 -28.75 10.00
CA ARG A 25 -33.91 -29.56 11.21
C ARG A 25 -32.64 -29.14 11.95
N ASN A 26 -31.56 -28.90 11.21
CA ASN A 26 -30.24 -28.72 11.80
C ASN A 26 -29.80 -27.25 11.93
N MET A 27 -30.50 -26.31 11.28
CA MET A 27 -30.15 -24.88 11.20
C MET A 27 -29.83 -24.25 12.56
N TYR A 28 -30.62 -24.52 13.59
CA TYR A 28 -30.38 -23.96 14.92
C TYR A 28 -29.11 -24.53 15.59
N GLN A 29 -28.85 -25.82 15.41
CA GLN A 29 -27.64 -26.47 15.94
C GLN A 29 -26.39 -25.96 15.21
N TRP A 30 -26.45 -25.86 13.88
CA TRP A 30 -25.36 -25.32 13.07
C TRP A 30 -25.07 -23.86 13.42
N HIS A 31 -26.09 -23.01 13.52
CA HIS A 31 -25.90 -21.62 13.94
C HIS A 31 -25.22 -21.53 15.32
N ARG A 32 -25.60 -22.39 16.27
CA ARG A 32 -24.98 -22.43 17.60
C ARG A 32 -23.51 -22.85 17.54
N VAL A 33 -23.18 -23.93 16.82
CA VAL A 33 -21.80 -24.44 16.71
C VAL A 33 -20.91 -23.44 15.97
N LEU A 34 -21.35 -22.94 14.81
CA LEU A 34 -20.62 -21.95 14.04
C LEU A 34 -20.44 -20.64 14.82
N GLY A 35 -21.44 -20.24 15.60
CA GLY A 35 -21.34 -19.08 16.50
C GLY A 35 -20.21 -19.22 17.53
N ILE A 36 -20.04 -20.39 18.15
CA ILE A 36 -18.97 -20.64 19.14
C ILE A 36 -17.60 -20.59 18.48
N ILE A 37 -17.46 -21.21 17.29
CA ILE A 37 -16.18 -21.22 16.56
C ILE A 37 -15.76 -19.80 16.17
N THR A 38 -16.73 -18.96 15.81
CA THR A 38 -16.47 -17.64 15.22
C THR A 38 -16.47 -16.48 16.21
N VAL A 39 -17.03 -16.64 17.42
CA VAL A 39 -17.18 -15.53 18.37
C VAL A 39 -15.86 -14.94 18.85
N ILE A 40 -14.86 -15.78 19.14
CA ILE A 40 -13.53 -15.30 19.58
C ILE A 40 -12.84 -14.53 18.43
N PRO A 41 -12.75 -15.08 17.20
CA PRO A 41 -12.22 -14.32 16.06
C PRO A 41 -12.91 -12.98 15.82
N VAL A 42 -14.25 -12.95 15.87
CA VAL A 42 -15.02 -11.71 15.69
C VAL A 42 -14.69 -10.69 16.78
N ILE A 43 -14.54 -11.12 18.04
CA ILE A 43 -14.12 -10.23 19.13
C ILE A 43 -12.72 -9.66 18.87
N PHE A 44 -11.76 -10.48 18.44
CA PHE A 44 -10.40 -10.01 18.12
C PHE A 44 -10.41 -8.98 16.98
N TRP A 45 -11.10 -9.28 15.86
CA TRP A 45 -11.17 -8.36 14.73
C TRP A 45 -11.92 -7.07 15.06
N THR A 46 -13.00 -7.13 15.83
CA THR A 46 -13.76 -5.94 16.20
C THR A 46 -13.01 -5.07 17.21
N LEU A 47 -12.41 -5.64 18.26
CA LEU A 47 -11.61 -4.86 19.23
C LEU A 47 -10.42 -4.18 18.55
N SER A 48 -9.66 -4.93 17.76
CA SER A 48 -8.51 -4.37 17.02
C SER A 48 -8.92 -3.40 15.92
N GLY A 49 -10.04 -3.64 15.23
CA GLY A 49 -10.58 -2.76 14.21
C GLY A 49 -11.13 -1.44 14.77
N LEU A 50 -11.78 -1.48 15.95
CA LEU A 50 -12.27 -0.29 16.65
C LEU A 50 -11.16 0.71 16.96
N MET A 51 -9.93 0.25 17.16
CA MET A 51 -8.78 1.13 17.41
C MET A 51 -8.38 1.97 16.18
N HIS A 52 -8.80 1.59 14.96
CA HIS A 52 -8.34 2.26 13.74
C HIS A 52 -8.79 3.73 13.64
N PRO A 53 -10.08 4.10 13.81
CA PRO A 53 -10.50 5.51 13.86
C PRO A 53 -9.75 6.35 14.91
N PHE A 54 -9.52 5.77 16.10
CA PHE A 54 -8.78 6.43 17.16
C PHE A 54 -7.35 6.75 16.73
N MET A 55 -6.61 5.80 16.17
CA MET A 55 -5.18 5.99 15.89
C MET A 55 -4.88 6.61 14.52
N SER A 56 -5.78 6.48 13.55
CA SER A 56 -5.59 7.01 12.19
C SER A 56 -6.24 8.39 11.97
N HIS A 57 -7.12 8.82 12.89
CA HIS A 57 -7.81 10.09 12.80
C HIS A 57 -7.84 10.87 14.11
N TRP A 58 -8.56 10.41 15.14
CA TRP A 58 -8.86 11.24 16.33
C TRP A 58 -7.65 11.50 17.24
N PHE A 59 -6.72 10.56 17.32
CA PHE A 59 -5.47 10.63 18.09
C PHE A 59 -4.26 10.35 17.20
N LYS A 60 -4.38 10.68 15.90
CA LYS A 60 -3.25 10.54 14.96
C LYS A 60 -2.13 11.48 15.42
N PRO A 61 -0.91 10.95 15.69
CA PRO A 61 0.23 11.81 15.96
C PRO A 61 0.48 12.76 14.78
N THR A 62 0.77 14.02 15.08
CA THR A 62 1.17 15.03 14.09
C THR A 62 2.69 15.07 13.96
N ILE A 63 3.14 15.59 12.84
CA ILE A 63 4.53 15.91 12.58
C ILE A 63 4.59 17.39 12.21
N ALA A 64 5.70 18.07 12.50
CA ALA A 64 5.79 19.52 12.32
C ALA A 64 5.75 19.89 10.83
N HIS A 65 6.47 19.13 9.99
CA HIS A 65 6.47 19.31 8.55
C HIS A 65 6.04 18.01 7.84
N ASP A 66 4.97 18.08 7.05
CA ASP A 66 4.46 16.95 6.26
C ASP A 66 5.25 16.70 4.96
N PHE A 67 6.09 17.67 4.55
CA PHE A 67 6.87 17.64 3.30
C PHE A 67 8.28 18.18 3.52
N ILE A 68 9.26 17.62 2.80
CA ILE A 68 10.63 18.13 2.74
C ILE A 68 10.70 19.15 1.59
N PRO A 69 11.02 20.42 1.85
CA PRO A 69 11.14 21.42 0.80
C PRO A 69 12.36 21.10 -0.06
N GLN A 70 12.23 21.39 -1.36
CA GLN A 70 13.35 21.39 -2.28
C GLN A 70 13.64 22.83 -2.67
N TYR A 71 14.92 23.14 -2.83
CA TYR A 71 15.39 24.47 -3.20
C TYR A 71 16.22 24.37 -4.48
N PRO A 72 16.20 25.40 -5.34
CA PRO A 72 17.06 25.45 -6.50
C PRO A 72 18.53 25.28 -6.13
N ILE A 73 19.26 24.57 -6.98
CA ILE A 73 20.67 24.28 -6.78
C ILE A 73 21.48 25.57 -6.90
N GLN A 74 22.26 25.86 -5.88
CA GLN A 74 23.15 27.02 -5.84
C GLN A 74 24.39 26.79 -6.73
N LYS A 75 24.33 27.27 -7.98
CA LYS A 75 25.38 27.10 -9.00
C LYS A 75 26.76 27.57 -8.51
N ASP A 76 26.81 28.65 -7.72
CA ASP A 76 28.04 29.23 -7.19
C ASP A 76 28.80 28.29 -6.25
N GLN A 77 28.11 27.34 -5.61
CA GLN A 77 28.72 26.31 -4.77
C GLN A 77 29.35 25.15 -5.58
N ILE A 78 29.04 25.03 -6.87
CA ILE A 78 29.56 23.96 -7.72
C ILE A 78 30.88 24.42 -8.34
N LYS A 79 32.01 23.90 -7.83
CA LYS A 79 33.36 24.19 -8.36
C LYS A 79 33.92 23.05 -9.19
N LEU A 80 33.54 21.82 -8.86
CA LEU A 80 33.88 20.62 -9.59
C LEU A 80 32.61 20.01 -10.17
N SER A 81 32.69 19.57 -11.41
CA SER A 81 31.65 18.79 -12.06
C SER A 81 31.60 17.36 -11.51
N VAL A 82 30.47 16.69 -11.73
CA VAL A 82 30.29 15.29 -11.31
C VAL A 82 31.35 14.38 -11.92
N ALA A 83 31.75 14.60 -13.19
CA ALA A 83 32.77 13.82 -13.86
C ALA A 83 34.15 13.96 -13.18
N GLU A 84 34.53 15.17 -12.79
CA GLU A 84 35.78 15.44 -12.07
C GLU A 84 35.77 14.78 -10.70
N VAL A 85 34.66 14.87 -9.96
CA VAL A 85 34.52 14.23 -8.64
C VAL A 85 34.57 12.71 -8.74
N LEU A 86 33.89 12.12 -9.73
CA LEU A 86 33.94 10.67 -9.97
C LEU A 86 35.37 10.21 -10.30
N LYS A 87 36.09 10.95 -11.16
CA LYS A 87 37.47 10.66 -11.54
C LYS A 87 38.43 10.79 -10.35
N GLN A 88 38.33 11.86 -9.58
CA GLN A 88 39.14 12.11 -8.37
C GLN A 88 38.98 10.98 -7.34
N ASN A 89 37.76 10.44 -7.20
CA ASN A 89 37.45 9.36 -6.25
C ASN A 89 37.55 7.95 -6.85
N LYS A 90 38.10 7.81 -8.07
CA LYS A 90 38.30 6.53 -8.77
C LYS A 90 37.00 5.72 -8.98
N ILE A 91 35.85 6.40 -9.05
CA ILE A 91 34.58 5.79 -9.40
C ILE A 91 34.53 5.71 -10.92
N THR A 92 34.56 4.50 -11.46
CA THR A 92 34.51 4.26 -12.92
C THR A 92 33.13 3.88 -13.43
N LYS A 93 32.25 3.40 -12.53
CA LYS A 93 30.87 2.99 -12.81
C LYS A 93 29.95 3.38 -11.67
N PHE A 94 28.73 3.78 -11.99
CA PHE A 94 27.71 4.15 -11.01
C PHE A 94 26.30 3.97 -11.60
N LYS A 95 25.25 4.04 -10.76
CA LYS A 95 23.85 3.86 -11.19
C LYS A 95 23.09 5.16 -11.38
N ASN A 96 23.31 6.15 -10.52
CA ASN A 96 22.69 7.47 -10.65
C ASN A 96 23.48 8.52 -9.86
N PHE A 97 23.21 9.79 -10.06
CA PHE A 97 23.67 10.88 -9.22
C PHE A 97 22.57 11.92 -9.03
N ARG A 98 22.68 12.72 -7.98
CA ARG A 98 21.84 13.90 -7.75
C ARG A 98 22.53 14.94 -6.90
N PHE A 99 21.94 16.13 -6.83
CA PHE A 99 22.34 17.16 -5.87
C PHE A 99 21.56 17.01 -4.56
N ILE A 100 22.25 17.28 -3.46
CA ILE A 100 21.70 17.36 -2.10
C ILE A 100 22.31 18.56 -1.40
N THR A 101 21.49 19.31 -0.66
CA THR A 101 21.97 20.34 0.26
C THR A 101 21.94 19.81 1.68
N LEU A 102 23.08 19.85 2.35
CA LEU A 102 23.25 19.45 3.76
C LEU A 102 24.16 20.48 4.43
N ASP A 103 23.77 20.97 5.61
CA ASP A 103 24.53 21.98 6.36
C ASP A 103 24.91 23.22 5.53
N LYS A 104 23.98 23.69 4.69
CA LYS A 104 24.14 24.81 3.74
C LYS A 104 25.19 24.59 2.64
N GLN A 105 25.75 23.38 2.53
CA GLN A 105 26.68 22.98 1.47
C GLN A 105 25.99 22.03 0.48
N THR A 106 26.37 22.16 -0.79
CA THR A 106 25.87 21.31 -1.87
C THR A 106 26.82 20.12 -2.10
N TYR A 107 26.24 18.92 -2.13
CA TYR A 107 26.93 17.64 -2.35
C TYR A 107 26.36 16.93 -3.59
N TYR A 108 27.23 16.18 -4.27
CA TYR A 108 26.81 15.11 -5.16
C TYR A 108 26.49 13.87 -4.32
N GLN A 109 25.26 13.39 -4.37
CA GLN A 109 24.91 12.04 -3.92
C GLN A 109 25.03 11.09 -5.11
N ILE A 110 25.95 10.14 -5.05
CA ILE A 110 26.22 9.13 -6.08
C ILE A 110 25.70 7.78 -5.59
N LYS A 111 24.85 7.13 -6.38
CA LYS A 111 24.45 5.75 -6.15
C LYS A 111 25.44 4.82 -6.85
N ASP A 112 26.20 4.05 -6.09
CA ASP A 112 27.20 3.13 -6.64
C ASP A 112 26.55 1.86 -7.26
N THR A 113 27.37 0.98 -7.84
CA THR A 113 26.87 -0.28 -8.44
C THR A 113 26.33 -1.28 -7.42
N THR A 114 26.64 -1.10 -6.14
CA THR A 114 26.18 -1.93 -5.00
C THR A 114 24.98 -1.32 -4.26
N ASN A 115 24.41 -0.21 -4.76
CA ASN A 115 23.29 0.54 -4.16
C ASN A 115 23.63 1.35 -2.90
N HIS A 116 24.90 1.60 -2.60
CA HIS A 116 25.26 2.56 -1.55
C HIS A 116 25.17 3.99 -2.07
N LEU A 117 24.72 4.90 -1.20
CA LEU A 117 24.66 6.33 -1.47
C LEU A 117 25.90 7.01 -0.88
N LEU A 118 26.79 7.44 -1.78
CA LEU A 118 28.04 8.13 -1.46
C LEU A 118 27.87 9.63 -1.65
N TYR A 119 28.43 10.45 -0.78
CA TYR A 119 28.26 11.90 -0.80
C TYR A 119 29.62 12.57 -1.00
N PHE A 120 29.73 13.48 -1.96
CA PHE A 120 30.97 14.18 -2.27
C PHE A 120 30.73 15.68 -2.37
N SER A 121 31.61 16.48 -1.78
CA SER A 121 31.50 17.94 -1.86
C SER A 121 31.63 18.43 -3.30
N THR A 122 30.70 19.27 -3.74
CA THR A 122 30.77 19.92 -5.07
C THR A 122 31.89 20.96 -5.18
N GLN A 123 32.51 21.34 -4.05
CA GLN A 123 33.60 22.33 -4.03
C GLN A 123 35.00 21.72 -4.19
N ASN A 124 35.24 20.54 -3.61
CA ASN A 124 36.58 19.96 -3.54
C ASN A 124 36.64 18.44 -3.79
N GLY A 125 35.48 17.81 -4.05
CA GLY A 125 35.38 16.40 -4.39
C GLY A 125 35.66 15.44 -3.23
N LYS A 126 35.89 15.95 -2.00
CA LYS A 126 36.12 15.09 -0.84
C LYS A 126 34.84 14.35 -0.45
N PRO A 127 34.94 13.05 -0.09
CA PRO A 127 33.80 12.31 0.43
C PRO A 127 33.35 12.90 1.77
N LEU A 128 32.04 12.90 2.01
CA LEU A 128 31.44 13.19 3.30
C LEU A 128 31.29 11.86 4.07
N PRO A 129 32.07 11.64 5.15
CA PRO A 129 31.95 10.44 5.96
C PRO A 129 30.57 10.32 6.58
N ASN A 130 29.96 9.14 6.48
CA ASN A 130 28.60 8.86 6.96
C ASN A 130 27.56 9.83 6.37
N GLY A 131 27.76 10.29 5.13
CA GLY A 131 26.89 11.29 4.50
C GLY A 131 25.41 10.90 4.49
N ASP A 132 25.10 9.61 4.25
CA ASP A 132 23.71 9.14 4.22
C ASP A 132 23.03 9.18 5.59
N ILE A 133 23.77 8.80 6.65
CA ILE A 133 23.31 8.88 8.05
C ILE A 133 23.10 10.34 8.45
N ARG A 134 24.07 11.21 8.15
CA ARG A 134 23.98 12.66 8.44
C ARG A 134 22.79 13.30 7.71
N TYR A 135 22.57 12.92 6.46
CA TYR A 135 21.45 13.43 5.68
C TYR A 135 20.11 12.92 6.22
N ALA A 136 20.00 11.63 6.55
CA ALA A 136 18.83 11.08 7.21
C ALA A 136 18.51 11.80 8.52
N GLU A 137 19.51 12.05 9.38
CA GLU A 137 19.34 12.80 10.62
C GLU A 137 18.84 14.23 10.35
N SER A 138 19.48 14.95 9.42
CA SER A 138 19.07 16.32 9.06
C SER A 138 17.63 16.38 8.58
N LEU A 139 17.20 15.43 7.73
CA LEU A 139 15.82 15.35 7.27
C LEU A 139 14.86 15.01 8.42
N ALA A 140 15.25 14.10 9.32
CA ALA A 140 14.43 13.73 10.47
C ALA A 140 14.19 14.91 11.40
N ARG A 141 15.27 15.62 11.76
CA ARG A 141 15.21 16.82 12.62
C ARG A 141 14.34 17.90 12.02
N TYR A 142 14.47 18.14 10.70
CA TYR A 142 13.58 19.06 9.99
C TYR A 142 12.12 18.62 10.09
N LEU A 143 11.80 17.36 9.78
CA LEU A 143 10.42 16.87 9.77
C LEU A 143 9.73 17.03 11.13
N ILE A 144 10.42 16.76 12.24
CA ILE A 144 9.85 16.87 13.59
C ILE A 144 10.05 18.22 14.26
N ASP A 145 10.74 19.16 13.60
CA ASP A 145 11.15 20.46 14.15
C ASP A 145 11.83 20.36 15.52
N ASP A 146 12.80 19.43 15.61
CA ASP A 146 13.57 19.18 16.83
C ASP A 146 15.05 18.93 16.53
N TYR A 147 15.83 19.97 16.81
CA TYR A 147 17.26 20.00 16.58
C TYR A 147 18.08 19.74 17.85
N THR A 148 17.42 19.42 18.97
CA THR A 148 18.05 19.40 20.29
C THR A 148 17.99 18.05 20.98
N SER A 149 16.92 17.28 20.77
CA SER A 149 16.81 15.96 21.39
C SER A 149 17.94 15.03 20.93
N PRO A 150 18.55 14.28 21.87
CA PRO A 150 19.55 13.27 21.54
C PRO A 150 19.00 12.20 20.60
N ILE A 151 19.88 11.61 19.80
CA ILE A 151 19.55 10.45 18.97
C ILE A 151 19.95 9.19 19.73
N LEU A 152 18.99 8.27 19.92
CA LEU A 152 19.25 6.95 20.50
C LEU A 152 19.96 6.04 19.50
N ALA A 153 19.50 6.02 18.25
CA ALA A 153 20.06 5.18 17.20
C ALA A 153 19.68 5.71 15.80
N ILE A 154 20.55 5.45 14.83
CA ILE A 154 20.24 5.58 13.41
C ILE A 154 20.55 4.24 12.75
N THR A 155 19.52 3.54 12.29
CA THR A 155 19.64 2.17 11.74
C THR A 155 19.02 2.09 10.36
N GLN A 156 19.67 1.43 9.42
CA GLN A 156 19.11 1.18 8.10
C GLN A 156 18.13 0.00 8.16
N ILE A 157 16.96 0.18 7.54
CA ILE A 157 15.94 -0.84 7.34
C ILE A 157 15.95 -1.19 5.85
N THR A 158 16.29 -2.44 5.55
CA THR A 158 16.40 -2.98 4.18
C THR A 158 15.31 -4.00 3.85
N GLU A 159 14.50 -4.39 4.84
CA GLU A 159 13.37 -5.30 4.71
C GLU A 159 12.17 -4.85 5.55
N PHE A 160 10.99 -5.36 5.22
CA PHE A 160 9.79 -5.07 6.01
C PHE A 160 9.63 -6.10 7.13
N ASP A 161 9.21 -5.64 8.28
CA ASP A 161 9.07 -6.46 9.48
C ASP A 161 7.74 -6.18 10.23
N HIS A 162 7.69 -6.55 11.52
CA HIS A 162 6.52 -6.34 12.36
C HIS A 162 6.31 -4.89 12.83
N GLU A 163 7.31 -4.02 12.69
CA GLU A 163 7.24 -2.60 13.06
C GLU A 163 7.14 -1.72 11.80
N TYR A 164 8.05 -1.91 10.84
CA TYR A 164 8.06 -1.28 9.54
C TYR A 164 7.35 -2.13 8.49
N LYS A 165 6.02 -2.01 8.49
CA LYS A 165 5.13 -2.80 7.63
C LYS A 165 5.26 -2.48 6.14
N TYR A 166 4.98 -3.49 5.31
CA TYR A 166 4.96 -3.40 3.84
C TYR A 166 4.13 -2.23 3.27
N ILE A 167 3.10 -1.79 3.99
CA ILE A 167 2.27 -0.64 3.60
C ILE A 167 3.07 0.68 3.47
N ASN A 168 4.27 0.76 4.03
CA ASN A 168 5.15 1.93 3.88
C ASN A 168 5.86 1.99 2.50
N ARG A 169 5.90 0.89 1.74
CA ARG A 169 6.36 0.76 0.34
C ARG A 169 7.80 1.17 0.00
N LEU A 170 8.49 1.89 0.85
CA LEU A 170 9.83 2.42 0.60
C LEU A 170 10.88 1.58 1.31
N LEU A 171 11.91 1.16 0.55
CA LEU A 171 13.13 0.52 1.03
C LEU A 171 14.29 0.89 0.08
N PRO A 172 15.53 0.98 0.59
CA PRO A 172 15.87 1.03 2.00
C PRO A 172 15.43 2.37 2.64
N VAL A 173 15.26 2.39 3.96
CA VAL A 173 15.01 3.62 4.72
C VAL A 173 15.89 3.66 5.97
N TRP A 174 16.23 4.86 6.42
CA TRP A 174 16.88 5.07 7.70
C TRP A 174 15.84 5.32 8.78
N LYS A 175 15.89 4.55 9.87
CA LYS A 175 15.16 4.83 11.11
C LYS A 175 16.02 5.68 12.02
N VAL A 176 15.61 6.92 12.25
CA VAL A 176 16.20 7.85 13.22
C VAL A 176 15.34 7.82 14.48
N SER A 177 15.88 7.28 15.56
CA SER A 177 15.20 7.13 16.86
C SER A 177 15.65 8.23 17.83
N PHE A 178 14.72 9.05 18.29
CA PHE A 178 14.99 10.17 19.18
C PHE A 178 14.80 9.79 20.65
N ASP A 179 15.66 10.31 21.53
CA ASP A 179 15.51 10.24 22.98
C ASP A 179 14.53 11.32 23.44
N ARG A 180 13.26 11.05 23.17
CA ARG A 180 12.12 11.88 23.54
C ARG A 180 11.19 11.08 24.44
N SER A 181 10.38 11.78 25.23
CA SER A 181 9.37 11.16 26.11
C SER A 181 8.38 10.27 25.36
N ASP A 182 8.08 10.58 24.09
CA ASP A 182 7.22 9.80 23.21
C ASP A 182 7.95 8.71 22.41
N ARG A 183 9.28 8.59 22.54
CA ARG A 183 10.15 7.69 21.78
C ARG A 183 9.89 7.73 20.27
N MET A 184 9.87 8.94 19.71
CA MET A 184 9.65 9.18 18.28
C MET A 184 10.71 8.50 17.41
N ASP A 185 10.25 7.72 16.44
CA ASP A 185 11.05 7.21 15.34
C ASP A 185 10.62 7.87 14.03
N VAL A 186 11.57 8.30 13.20
CA VAL A 186 11.30 8.85 11.86
C VAL A 186 12.00 7.96 10.83
N MET A 187 11.25 7.46 9.84
CA MET A 187 11.76 6.59 8.78
C MET A 187 11.85 7.36 7.46
N ILE A 188 13.05 7.45 6.89
CA ILE A 188 13.38 8.35 5.78
C ILE A 188 14.09 7.61 4.65
N GLU A 189 13.63 7.84 3.43
CA GLU A 189 14.32 7.45 2.20
C GLU A 189 15.19 8.63 1.73
N THR A 190 16.51 8.47 1.81
CA THR A 190 17.47 9.53 1.44
C THR A 190 17.70 9.66 -0.05
N GLU A 191 17.49 8.60 -0.84
CA GLU A 191 17.64 8.62 -2.32
C GLU A 191 16.72 9.66 -2.98
N GLN A 192 15.49 9.80 -2.48
CA GLN A 192 14.52 10.78 -2.97
C GLN A 192 14.19 11.90 -1.99
N SER A 193 14.78 11.90 -0.79
CA SER A 193 14.50 12.86 0.29
C SER A 193 13.03 12.83 0.70
N ARG A 194 12.55 11.65 1.12
CA ARG A 194 11.13 11.41 1.44
C ARG A 194 10.96 10.81 2.82
N ILE A 195 9.88 11.20 3.49
CA ILE A 195 9.41 10.51 4.69
C ILE A 195 8.61 9.27 4.30
N ALA A 196 8.96 8.11 4.84
CA ALA A 196 8.16 6.90 4.70
C ALA A 196 7.02 6.89 5.72
N THR A 197 7.38 7.01 7.00
CA THR A 197 6.48 7.15 8.15
C THR A 197 7.24 7.68 9.37
N PHE A 198 6.51 8.01 10.43
CA PHE A 198 7.04 8.33 11.75
C PHE A 198 6.18 7.67 12.83
N ASN A 199 6.75 7.21 13.93
CA ASN A 199 6.01 6.48 14.95
C ASN A 199 6.41 6.90 16.36
N THR A 200 5.45 7.39 17.14
CA THR A 200 5.57 7.48 18.60
C THR A 200 5.40 6.10 19.24
N GLN A 201 5.73 5.97 20.52
CA GLN A 201 5.51 4.75 21.29
C GLN A 201 4.05 4.28 21.26
N ALA A 202 3.09 5.21 21.38
CA ALA A 202 1.66 4.88 21.28
C ALA A 202 1.31 4.28 19.91
N ARG A 203 1.84 4.86 18.82
CA ARG A 203 1.64 4.34 17.46
C ARG A 203 2.31 2.99 17.26
N LYS A 204 3.52 2.78 17.79
CA LYS A 204 4.21 1.46 17.77
C LYS A 204 3.40 0.39 18.49
N THR A 205 2.81 0.71 19.66
CA THR A 205 1.95 -0.22 20.39
C THR A 205 0.67 -0.55 19.62
N PHE A 206 0.03 0.45 19.01
CA PHE A 206 -1.13 0.21 18.14
C PHE A 206 -0.80 -0.71 16.96
N ILE A 207 0.29 -0.45 16.23
CA ILE A 207 0.71 -1.28 15.10
C ILE A 207 0.90 -2.74 15.56
N ARG A 208 1.54 -2.96 16.71
CA ARG A 208 1.71 -4.30 17.29
C ARG A 208 0.38 -4.99 17.63
N ILE A 209 -0.54 -4.30 18.31
CA ILE A 209 -1.86 -4.84 18.67
C ILE A 209 -2.68 -5.15 17.40
N PHE A 210 -2.71 -4.23 16.44
CA PHE A 210 -3.43 -4.42 15.19
C PHE A 210 -2.84 -5.58 14.38
N ASP A 211 -1.52 -5.68 14.31
CA ASP A 211 -0.86 -6.77 13.60
C ASP A 211 -1.16 -8.15 14.24
N LEU A 212 -1.13 -8.23 15.56
CA LEU A 212 -1.42 -9.47 16.29
C LEU A 212 -2.90 -9.86 16.20
N PHE A 213 -3.84 -8.94 16.42
CA PHE A 213 -5.25 -9.29 16.59
C PHE A 213 -6.13 -9.06 15.37
N HIS A 214 -5.70 -8.19 14.44
CA HIS A 214 -6.42 -7.96 13.19
C HIS A 214 -5.82 -8.76 12.03
N ASN A 215 -4.49 -8.75 11.88
CA ASN A 215 -3.79 -9.52 10.85
C ASN A 215 -3.44 -10.94 11.30
N TRP A 216 -3.50 -11.26 12.59
CA TRP A 216 -3.11 -12.57 13.13
C TRP A 216 -1.67 -12.95 12.81
N SER A 217 -0.75 -11.97 12.89
CA SER A 217 0.68 -12.20 12.60
C SER A 217 1.34 -13.21 13.54
N PHE A 218 0.73 -13.52 14.69
CA PHE A 218 1.18 -14.63 15.53
C PHE A 218 1.10 -15.98 14.81
N LEU A 219 0.15 -16.18 13.89
CA LEU A 219 0.09 -17.40 13.09
C LEU A 219 1.27 -17.48 12.12
N GLU A 220 1.66 -16.36 11.51
CA GLU A 220 2.84 -16.29 10.66
C GLU A 220 4.10 -16.66 11.46
N MET A 221 4.22 -16.10 12.67
CA MET A 221 5.38 -16.31 13.57
C MET A 221 5.58 -17.78 13.98
N ILE A 222 4.49 -18.52 14.22
CA ILE A 222 4.56 -19.94 14.60
C ILE A 222 4.48 -20.90 13.41
N SER A 223 4.15 -20.41 12.21
CA SER A 223 3.97 -21.24 11.03
C SER A 223 4.49 -20.58 9.75
N ASN A 224 3.62 -20.02 8.92
CA ASN A 224 3.96 -19.25 7.74
C ASN A 224 2.77 -18.39 7.29
N LYS A 225 3.05 -17.43 6.40
CA LYS A 225 2.07 -16.50 5.86
C LYS A 225 0.91 -17.17 5.10
N GLY A 226 1.18 -18.28 4.39
CA GLY A 226 0.15 -19.03 3.67
C GLY A 226 -0.90 -19.64 4.60
N LEU A 227 -0.47 -20.22 5.72
CA LEU A 227 -1.36 -20.81 6.73
C LEU A 227 -2.17 -19.74 7.46
N GLN A 228 -1.52 -18.62 7.84
CA GLN A 228 -2.19 -17.45 8.40
C GLN A 228 -3.36 -16.99 7.52
N ILE A 229 -3.09 -16.74 6.24
CA ILE A 229 -4.11 -16.29 5.28
C ILE A 229 -5.22 -17.34 5.13
N THR A 230 -4.87 -18.62 5.02
CA THR A 230 -5.84 -19.71 4.82
C THR A 230 -6.79 -19.86 6.02
N ILE A 231 -6.26 -19.82 7.25
CA ILE A 231 -7.08 -19.93 8.47
C ILE A 231 -8.02 -18.73 8.57
N MET A 232 -7.50 -17.51 8.41
CA MET A 232 -8.30 -16.30 8.48
C MET A 232 -9.39 -16.28 7.41
N LEU A 233 -9.05 -16.64 6.16
CA LEU A 233 -9.99 -16.70 5.05
C LEU A 233 -11.10 -17.72 5.33
N THR A 234 -10.76 -18.89 5.85
CA THR A 234 -11.73 -19.92 6.24
C THR A 234 -12.71 -19.39 7.29
N LEU A 235 -12.21 -18.72 8.33
CA LEU A 235 -13.04 -18.13 9.37
C LEU A 235 -13.95 -17.02 8.84
N LEU A 236 -13.43 -16.13 7.98
CA LEU A 236 -14.22 -15.06 7.37
C LEU A 236 -15.32 -15.62 6.44
N ILE A 237 -15.03 -16.70 5.72
CA ILE A 237 -16.02 -17.41 4.91
C ILE A 237 -17.12 -18.03 5.80
N ILE A 238 -16.75 -18.70 6.89
CA ILE A 238 -17.72 -19.26 7.86
C ILE A 238 -18.60 -18.15 8.45
N ILE A 239 -18.00 -17.02 8.84
CA ILE A 239 -18.73 -15.85 9.36
C ILE A 239 -19.69 -15.29 8.30
N SER A 240 -19.22 -15.14 7.06
CA SER A 240 -20.03 -14.63 5.95
C SER A 240 -21.21 -15.55 5.64
N PHE A 241 -21.02 -16.87 5.61
CA PHE A 241 -22.12 -17.82 5.45
C PHE A 241 -23.08 -17.83 6.64
N SER A 242 -22.55 -17.79 7.87
CA SER A 242 -23.37 -17.75 9.08
C SER A 242 -24.27 -16.51 9.13
N THR A 243 -23.70 -15.33 8.88
CA THR A 243 -24.42 -14.05 8.88
C THR A 243 -25.36 -13.91 7.67
N GLY A 244 -24.94 -14.37 6.49
CA GLY A 244 -25.79 -14.50 5.30
C GLY A 244 -27.02 -15.37 5.56
N SER A 245 -26.83 -16.51 6.23
CA SER A 245 -27.96 -17.37 6.64
C SER A 245 -28.90 -16.65 7.62
N GLY A 246 -28.35 -15.87 8.56
CA GLY A 246 -29.13 -15.02 9.47
C GLY A 246 -29.99 -14.00 8.74
N ILE A 247 -29.43 -13.31 7.74
CA ILE A 247 -30.16 -12.36 6.90
C ILE A 247 -31.30 -13.08 6.15
N VAL A 248 -31.02 -14.23 5.53
CA VAL A 248 -32.02 -14.98 4.77
C VAL A 248 -33.17 -15.45 5.67
N VAL A 249 -32.84 -16.07 6.80
CA VAL A 249 -33.80 -16.66 7.72
C VAL A 249 -34.62 -15.58 8.42
N TYR A 250 -33.96 -14.57 8.99
CA TYR A 250 -34.67 -13.55 9.76
C TYR A 250 -35.30 -12.47 8.89
N GLY A 251 -34.77 -12.19 7.70
CA GLY A 251 -35.34 -11.23 6.74
C GLY A 251 -36.50 -11.80 5.92
N PHE A 252 -36.29 -12.92 5.20
CA PHE A 252 -37.28 -13.41 4.23
C PHE A 252 -38.28 -14.41 4.82
N LEU A 253 -37.91 -15.18 5.85
CA LEU A 253 -38.84 -16.11 6.51
C LEU A 253 -39.63 -15.44 7.65
N TRP A 254 -39.78 -14.11 7.60
CA TRP A 254 -40.38 -13.28 8.66
C TRP A 254 -41.73 -13.76 9.15
N LYS A 255 -42.60 -14.17 8.22
CA LYS A 255 -43.98 -14.57 8.48
C LYS A 255 -44.13 -16.03 8.94
N ARG A 256 -43.05 -16.83 8.95
CA ARG A 256 -43.12 -18.28 9.26
C ARG A 256 -42.77 -18.65 10.70
N PHE A 257 -42.33 -17.67 11.51
CA PHE A 257 -42.01 -17.90 12.92
C PHE A 257 -43.22 -17.63 13.81
N LYS A 258 -43.39 -18.43 14.87
CA LYS A 258 -44.50 -18.29 15.84
C LYS A 258 -44.52 -16.86 16.40
N LYS A 259 -45.70 -16.24 16.37
CA LYS A 259 -45.93 -14.95 17.04
C LYS A 259 -45.68 -15.14 18.55
N PRO A 260 -45.02 -14.19 19.21
CA PRO A 260 -44.78 -14.28 20.65
C PRO A 260 -46.11 -14.32 21.41
N THR A 261 -46.20 -15.18 22.41
CA THR A 261 -47.35 -15.31 23.31
C THR A 261 -47.59 -13.98 24.04
N ALA A 262 -48.85 -13.50 24.05
CA ALA A 262 -49.23 -12.28 24.74
C ALA A 262 -49.01 -12.42 26.26
N GLY A 263 -48.48 -11.38 26.92
CA GLY A 263 -48.35 -11.31 28.39
C GLY A 263 -46.94 -11.29 28.97
N ASN A 264 -45.88 -11.40 28.15
CA ASN A 264 -44.50 -11.32 28.65
C ASN A 264 -43.96 -9.90 28.45
N THR A 265 -43.82 -9.11 29.53
CA THR A 265 -43.21 -7.77 29.54
C THR A 265 -41.73 -7.87 29.23
N LYS A 266 -41.42 -8.05 27.94
CA LYS A 266 -40.07 -8.23 27.46
C LYS A 266 -39.36 -6.88 27.43
N GLY A 267 -38.21 -6.79 28.11
CA GLY A 267 -37.29 -5.65 27.99
C GLY A 267 -36.93 -5.35 26.53
N ILE A 268 -36.54 -4.10 26.26
CA ILE A 268 -36.28 -3.53 24.93
C ILE A 268 -35.44 -4.46 24.04
N LEU A 269 -34.41 -5.10 24.60
CA LEU A 269 -33.54 -6.05 23.89
C LEU A 269 -34.31 -7.26 23.31
N LYS A 270 -35.26 -7.84 24.03
CA LYS A 270 -36.06 -8.97 23.52
C LYS A 270 -37.10 -8.53 22.49
N LYS A 271 -37.54 -7.26 22.54
CA LYS A 271 -38.47 -6.65 21.56
C LYS A 271 -37.78 -6.40 20.23
N TYR A 272 -36.55 -5.87 20.26
CA TYR A 272 -35.79 -5.49 19.06
C TYR A 272 -34.70 -6.49 18.66
N HIS A 273 -34.57 -7.63 19.37
CA HIS A 273 -33.54 -8.64 19.13
C HIS A 273 -33.43 -9.02 17.65
N ARG A 274 -34.57 -9.14 16.96
CA ARG A 274 -34.63 -9.54 15.56
C ARG A 274 -34.16 -8.43 14.61
N GLN A 275 -34.58 -7.18 14.82
CA GLN A 275 -34.14 -6.04 14.02
C GLN A 275 -32.63 -5.79 14.22
N ILE A 276 -32.18 -5.80 15.47
CA ILE A 276 -30.76 -5.65 15.83
C ILE A 276 -29.96 -6.79 15.21
N GLY A 277 -30.45 -8.03 15.27
CA GLY A 277 -29.80 -9.20 14.67
C GLY A 277 -29.63 -9.08 13.16
N ILE A 278 -30.63 -8.58 12.43
CA ILE A 278 -30.53 -8.34 10.98
C ILE A 278 -29.53 -7.23 10.68
N ALA A 279 -29.60 -6.10 11.39
CA ALA A 279 -28.69 -4.98 11.19
C ALA A 279 -27.22 -5.38 11.43
N VAL A 280 -26.95 -6.05 12.55
CA VAL A 280 -25.61 -6.55 12.89
C VAL A 280 -25.16 -7.62 11.90
N SER A 281 -26.06 -8.48 11.42
CA SER A 281 -25.72 -9.49 10.41
C SER A 281 -25.36 -8.87 9.07
N LEU A 282 -26.05 -7.80 8.63
CA LEU A 282 -25.70 -7.06 7.41
C LEU A 282 -24.33 -6.40 7.53
N VAL A 283 -24.05 -5.74 8.65
CA VAL A 283 -22.74 -5.13 8.93
C VAL A 283 -21.64 -6.19 8.96
N THR A 284 -21.87 -7.30 9.68
CA THR A 284 -20.88 -8.37 9.81
C THR A 284 -20.63 -9.04 8.46
N PHE A 285 -21.68 -9.26 7.66
CA PHE A 285 -21.56 -9.81 6.31
C PHE A 285 -20.78 -8.88 5.39
N ALA A 286 -21.06 -7.58 5.43
CA ALA A 286 -20.31 -6.58 4.67
C ALA A 286 -18.82 -6.60 5.05
N PHE A 287 -18.50 -6.52 6.34
CA PHE A 287 -17.12 -6.53 6.84
C PHE A 287 -16.38 -7.84 6.54
N ALA A 288 -16.99 -8.98 6.86
CA ALA A 288 -16.37 -10.28 6.70
C ALA A 288 -16.24 -10.67 5.22
N GLY A 289 -17.26 -10.39 4.40
CA GLY A 289 -17.26 -10.70 2.97
C GLY A 289 -16.25 -9.88 2.20
N SER A 290 -16.23 -8.55 2.39
CA SER A 290 -15.24 -7.70 1.73
C SER A 290 -13.83 -7.93 2.28
N GLY A 291 -13.70 -8.20 3.59
CA GLY A 291 -12.43 -8.56 4.22
C GLY A 291 -11.88 -9.90 3.70
N ALA A 292 -12.74 -10.89 3.46
CA ALA A 292 -12.36 -12.17 2.87
C ALA A 292 -11.82 -11.99 1.44
N TRP A 293 -12.49 -11.19 0.62
CA TRP A 293 -12.02 -10.90 -0.75
C TRP A 293 -10.67 -10.15 -0.72
N HIS A 294 -10.54 -9.12 0.12
CA HIS A 294 -9.28 -8.39 0.31
C HIS A 294 -8.14 -9.32 0.75
N LEU A 295 -8.41 -10.21 1.71
CA LEU A 295 -7.44 -11.18 2.19
C LEU A 295 -7.08 -12.22 1.12
N ALA A 296 -8.05 -12.68 0.32
CA ALA A 296 -7.81 -13.66 -0.75
C ALA A 296 -6.83 -13.12 -1.81
N ARG A 297 -6.87 -11.81 -2.12
CA ARG A 297 -5.88 -11.19 -3.02
C ARG A 297 -4.45 -11.26 -2.47
N LYS A 298 -4.26 -11.37 -1.15
CA LYS A 298 -2.94 -11.51 -0.52
C LYS A 298 -2.33 -12.92 -0.66
N LEU A 299 -3.08 -13.89 -1.20
CA LEU A 299 -2.51 -15.19 -1.61
C LEU A 299 -1.50 -15.02 -2.75
N THR A 300 -1.67 -13.98 -3.58
CA THR A 300 -0.68 -13.57 -4.56
C THR A 300 0.24 -12.52 -3.93
N PRO A 301 1.55 -12.80 -3.78
CA PRO A 301 2.49 -11.83 -3.23
C PRO A 301 2.56 -10.56 -4.09
N ASP A 302 2.67 -9.40 -3.44
CA ASP A 302 2.92 -8.14 -4.14
C ASP A 302 4.41 -8.03 -4.45
N GLU A 303 4.76 -8.27 -5.71
CA GLU A 303 6.14 -8.35 -6.17
C GLU A 303 6.65 -7.04 -6.80
N ARG A 304 5.95 -5.91 -6.62
CA ARG A 304 6.30 -4.65 -7.29
C ARG A 304 7.74 -4.20 -7.08
N ASN A 305 8.35 -4.54 -5.93
CA ASN A 305 9.73 -4.22 -5.60
C ASN A 305 10.78 -4.91 -6.50
N LYS A 306 10.39 -5.96 -7.24
CA LYS A 306 11.25 -6.60 -8.25
C LYS A 306 11.32 -5.79 -9.54
N PHE A 307 10.35 -4.92 -9.80
CA PHE A 307 10.24 -4.14 -11.04
C PHE A 307 10.94 -2.79 -10.88
N VAL A 308 12.26 -2.87 -11.00
CA VAL A 308 13.21 -1.76 -10.85
C VAL A 308 14.13 -1.76 -12.07
N TYR A 309 14.39 -0.59 -12.65
CA TYR A 309 15.40 -0.44 -13.69
C TYR A 309 16.51 0.52 -13.26
N GLU A 310 17.69 -0.03 -12.98
CA GLU A 310 18.86 0.74 -12.53
C GLU A 310 20.05 0.47 -13.46
N PRO A 311 20.13 1.14 -14.62
CA PRO A 311 21.25 1.00 -15.54
C PRO A 311 22.56 1.44 -14.88
N VAL A 312 23.67 0.85 -15.32
CA VAL A 312 25.01 1.24 -14.89
C VAL A 312 25.64 2.12 -15.97
N PHE A 313 26.10 3.30 -15.57
CA PHE A 313 26.78 4.28 -16.41
C PHE A 313 28.28 4.26 -16.16
N LYS A 314 29.07 4.58 -17.18
CA LYS A 314 30.53 4.76 -17.03
C LYS A 314 30.86 6.23 -16.80
N THR A 315 31.87 6.51 -15.99
CA THR A 315 32.33 7.88 -15.74
C THR A 315 32.78 8.60 -17.02
N THR A 316 33.34 7.88 -17.98
CA THR A 316 33.71 8.44 -19.30
C THR A 316 32.51 8.94 -20.11
N GLU A 317 31.30 8.45 -19.83
CA GLU A 317 30.06 8.93 -20.46
C GLU A 317 29.58 10.26 -19.85
N MET A 318 30.17 10.69 -18.72
CA MET A 318 29.82 11.92 -18.01
C MET A 318 30.69 13.12 -18.36
N GLU A 319 31.84 12.92 -19.05
CA GLU A 319 32.78 14.01 -19.34
C GLU A 319 32.18 15.09 -20.27
N VAL A 320 31.12 14.77 -21.03
CA VAL A 320 30.38 15.73 -21.89
C VAL A 320 29.25 16.44 -21.11
N ALA A 321 28.84 15.91 -19.96
CA ALA A 321 27.74 16.42 -19.15
C ALA A 321 28.03 17.72 -18.40
N SER A 322 29.31 18.03 -18.17
CA SER A 322 29.74 19.19 -17.39
C SER A 322 29.60 20.52 -18.15
N LEU A 323 29.32 20.47 -19.46
CA LEU A 323 29.29 21.61 -20.36
C LEU A 323 27.87 22.03 -20.79
N MET A 324 26.80 21.53 -20.14
CA MET A 324 25.41 21.78 -20.57
C MET A 324 25.14 23.28 -20.80
N PRO A 325 25.01 23.72 -22.07
CA PRO A 325 24.48 25.05 -22.32
C PRO A 325 23.00 25.07 -21.90
N ASP A 326 22.53 26.22 -21.41
CA ASP A 326 21.09 26.52 -21.23
C ASP A 326 20.36 25.87 -20.03
N ILE A 327 21.05 25.58 -18.92
CA ILE A 327 20.37 25.23 -17.66
C ILE A 327 19.85 26.49 -16.94
N GLN A 328 18.55 26.51 -16.64
CA GLN A 328 17.89 27.47 -15.74
C GLN A 328 18.18 27.15 -14.26
N TRP A 329 19.38 27.50 -13.79
CA TRP A 329 19.86 27.15 -12.44
C TRP A 329 19.01 27.74 -11.30
N ASP A 330 18.35 28.86 -11.55
CA ASP A 330 17.49 29.59 -10.62
C ASP A 330 16.22 28.81 -10.21
N ARG A 331 15.77 27.85 -11.04
CA ARG A 331 14.63 26.97 -10.73
C ARG A 331 14.97 25.47 -10.76
N LEU A 332 16.22 25.11 -11.04
CA LEU A 332 16.64 23.71 -11.12
C LEU A 332 16.74 23.09 -9.72
N LEU A 333 15.83 22.18 -9.38
CA LEU A 333 15.79 21.46 -8.11
C LEU A 333 16.73 20.26 -8.08
N ASN A 334 16.88 19.56 -9.21
CA ASN A 334 17.66 18.33 -9.26
C ASN A 334 18.10 17.94 -10.68
N ILE A 335 19.16 17.13 -10.77
CA ILE A 335 19.59 16.45 -11.99
C ILE A 335 19.77 14.96 -11.68
N GLN A 336 19.26 14.10 -12.55
CA GLN A 336 19.51 12.66 -12.51
C GLN A 336 19.84 12.14 -13.90
N ILE A 337 20.31 10.90 -14.00
CA ILE A 337 20.55 10.25 -15.29
C ILE A 337 19.73 8.98 -15.45
N VAL A 338 19.16 8.82 -16.64
CA VAL A 338 18.41 7.63 -17.05
C VAL A 338 18.87 7.15 -18.42
N LYS A 339 18.56 5.89 -18.71
CA LYS A 339 18.81 5.27 -20.01
C LYS A 339 17.48 4.87 -20.63
N ILE A 340 17.24 5.27 -21.87
CA ILE A 340 16.05 4.88 -22.65
C ILE A 340 16.56 4.16 -23.89
N GLY A 341 16.36 2.84 -23.93
CA GLY A 341 17.00 1.97 -24.92
C GLY A 341 18.53 2.08 -24.84
N ARG A 342 19.15 2.60 -25.91
CA ARG A 342 20.61 2.80 -26.00
C ARG A 342 21.08 4.22 -25.65
N THR A 343 20.14 5.11 -25.37
CA THR A 343 20.43 6.55 -25.24
C THR A 343 20.35 6.98 -23.79
N ASN A 344 21.36 7.73 -23.35
CA ASN A 344 21.38 8.32 -22.01
C ASN A 344 20.73 9.71 -22.05
N TYR A 345 19.94 10.03 -21.03
CA TYR A 345 19.29 11.32 -20.84
C TYR A 345 19.51 11.83 -19.42
N PHE A 346 19.74 13.13 -19.28
CA PHE A 346 19.55 13.82 -18.01
C PHE A 346 18.07 14.09 -17.78
N GLN A 347 17.59 13.80 -16.58
CA GLN A 347 16.33 14.32 -16.06
C GLN A 347 16.63 15.59 -15.28
N LEU A 348 16.17 16.73 -15.78
CA LEU A 348 16.29 18.04 -15.15
C LEU A 348 14.95 18.37 -14.49
N PHE A 349 14.95 18.48 -13.17
CA PHE A 349 13.75 18.76 -12.38
C PHE A 349 13.68 20.25 -12.09
N TYR A 350 12.66 20.92 -12.60
CA TYR A 350 12.48 22.35 -12.44
C TYR A 350 11.28 22.65 -11.55
N ASP A 351 11.44 23.61 -10.63
CA ASP A 351 10.34 24.14 -9.85
C ASP A 351 9.45 25.05 -10.71
N LYS A 352 8.26 25.35 -10.21
CA LYS A 352 7.41 26.39 -10.76
C LYS A 352 7.97 27.78 -10.43
N THR A 353 7.81 28.71 -11.34
CA THR A 353 8.00 30.14 -11.13
C THR A 353 6.68 30.87 -11.35
N GLU A 354 6.68 32.21 -11.32
CA GLU A 354 5.50 32.98 -11.70
C GLU A 354 5.11 32.79 -13.18
N LEU A 355 6.10 32.51 -14.03
CA LEU A 355 5.93 32.43 -15.50
C LEU A 355 5.90 30.99 -16.02
N GLU A 356 6.52 30.04 -15.32
CA GLU A 356 6.73 28.68 -15.79
C GLU A 356 6.21 27.65 -14.79
N SER A 357 5.58 26.58 -15.29
CA SER A 357 5.10 25.47 -14.45
C SER A 357 6.24 24.54 -14.06
N ALA A 358 6.10 23.86 -12.92
CA ALA A 358 7.03 22.80 -12.53
C ALA A 358 7.03 21.67 -13.59
N GLU A 359 8.20 21.20 -13.99
CA GLU A 359 8.35 20.22 -15.06
C GLU A 359 9.62 19.38 -14.91
N VAL A 360 9.66 18.27 -15.66
CA VAL A 360 10.86 17.42 -15.76
C VAL A 360 11.24 17.31 -17.23
N ILE A 361 12.39 17.90 -17.58
CA ILE A 361 12.92 17.89 -18.94
C ILE A 361 13.90 16.72 -19.09
N TYR A 362 13.82 16.03 -20.22
CA TYR A 362 14.74 14.96 -20.57
C TYR A 362 15.69 15.48 -21.65
N GLN A 363 16.98 15.57 -21.34
CA GLN A 363 17.97 16.12 -22.26
C GLN A 363 19.00 15.06 -22.62
N HIS A 364 19.22 14.83 -23.91
CA HIS A 364 20.22 13.87 -24.38
C HIS A 364 21.61 14.26 -23.85
N THR A 365 22.34 13.32 -23.23
CA THR A 365 23.59 13.65 -22.52
C THR A 365 24.72 14.19 -23.43
N TYR A 366 24.78 13.72 -24.68
CA TYR A 366 25.76 14.18 -25.68
C TYR A 366 25.29 15.33 -26.59
N THR A 367 24.08 15.23 -27.17
CA THR A 367 23.61 16.21 -28.17
C THR A 367 22.88 17.41 -27.57
N HIS A 368 22.59 17.38 -26.26
CA HIS A 368 21.80 18.37 -25.54
C HIS A 368 20.38 18.60 -26.07
N LYS A 369 19.90 17.77 -27.01
CA LYS A 369 18.54 17.83 -27.54
C LYS A 369 17.53 17.39 -26.48
N ILE A 370 16.49 18.19 -26.31
CA ILE A 370 15.36 17.89 -25.43
C ILE A 370 14.50 16.80 -26.08
N LEU A 371 14.19 15.77 -25.31
CA LEU A 371 13.21 14.74 -25.65
C LEU A 371 11.83 15.22 -25.24
N LYS A 372 11.00 15.56 -26.25
CA LYS A 372 9.60 15.93 -26.05
C LYS A 372 8.85 14.78 -25.36
N GLU A 373 8.03 15.11 -24.36
CA GLU A 373 7.25 14.14 -23.57
C GLU A 373 8.11 13.06 -22.90
N GLY A 374 9.35 13.41 -22.52
CA GLY A 374 10.32 12.46 -21.98
C GLY A 374 9.83 11.62 -20.78
N SER A 375 9.07 12.21 -19.86
CA SER A 375 8.46 11.48 -18.73
C SER A 375 7.54 10.35 -19.19
N VAL A 376 6.69 10.62 -20.17
CA VAL A 376 5.72 9.67 -20.72
C VAL A 376 6.44 8.61 -21.56
N LEU A 377 7.38 9.00 -22.42
CA LEU A 377 8.18 8.07 -23.22
C LEU A 377 9.01 7.13 -22.33
N TYR A 378 9.61 7.66 -21.26
CA TYR A 378 10.36 6.83 -20.32
C TYR A 378 9.46 5.88 -19.55
N ALA A 379 8.29 6.34 -19.10
CA ALA A 379 7.32 5.48 -18.45
C ALA A 379 6.84 4.34 -19.36
N LYS A 380 6.58 4.62 -20.65
CA LYS A 380 6.21 3.59 -21.65
C LYS A 380 7.32 2.56 -21.83
N TYR A 381 8.56 3.01 -21.94
CA TYR A 381 9.74 2.14 -22.00
C TYR A 381 9.82 1.23 -20.76
N LEU A 382 9.66 1.80 -19.57
CA LEU A 382 9.66 1.04 -18.31
C LEU A 382 8.49 0.07 -18.19
N ALA A 383 7.28 0.46 -18.62
CA ALA A 383 6.10 -0.42 -18.59
C ALA A 383 6.31 -1.65 -19.49
N ASN A 384 6.83 -1.46 -20.71
CA ASN A 384 7.16 -2.57 -21.61
C ASN A 384 8.23 -3.49 -20.99
N LYS A 385 9.29 -2.90 -20.43
CA LYS A 385 10.36 -3.63 -19.73
C LYS A 385 9.82 -4.45 -18.55
N PHE A 386 8.96 -3.87 -17.72
CA PHE A 386 8.38 -4.56 -16.57
C PHE A 386 7.36 -5.62 -16.98
N ALA A 387 6.61 -5.42 -18.06
CA ALA A 387 5.73 -6.45 -18.61
C ALA A 387 6.52 -7.67 -19.10
N ASN A 388 7.64 -7.45 -19.79
CA ASN A 388 8.52 -8.54 -20.23
C ASN A 388 9.15 -9.28 -19.04
N LEU A 389 9.59 -8.57 -18.00
CA LEU A 389 10.11 -9.17 -16.78
C LEU A 389 9.06 -10.02 -16.04
N ALA A 390 7.77 -9.66 -16.11
CA ALA A 390 6.70 -10.44 -15.50
C ALA A 390 6.41 -11.75 -16.26
N ASN A 391 6.64 -11.78 -17.58
CA ASN A 391 6.38 -12.95 -18.43
C ASN A 391 7.50 -14.00 -18.38
N VAL A 392 8.71 -13.61 -17.95
CA VAL A 392 9.81 -14.55 -17.73
C VAL A 392 9.63 -15.13 -16.33
N ASN A 393 9.09 -16.36 -16.23
CA ASN A 393 8.91 -17.10 -14.98
C ASN A 393 10.19 -17.13 -14.13
N GLY A 394 10.40 -16.15 -13.25
CA GLY A 394 11.23 -16.14 -12.03
C GLY A 394 12.65 -16.76 -12.00
N SER A 395 13.16 -17.36 -13.07
CA SER A 395 14.31 -18.28 -13.05
C SER A 395 15.35 -17.99 -14.13
N LEU A 396 15.34 -16.79 -14.70
CA LEU A 396 16.47 -16.31 -15.50
C LEU A 396 17.19 -15.22 -14.72
N GLN A 397 18.00 -15.68 -13.78
CA GLN A 397 19.22 -15.00 -13.41
C GLN A 397 20.12 -14.93 -14.65
N SER A 398 20.03 -13.85 -15.40
CA SER A 398 21.09 -13.37 -16.27
C SER A 398 20.91 -11.85 -16.39
N ALA A 399 21.76 -10.99 -15.83
CA ALA A 399 23.13 -10.75 -16.26
C ALA A 399 23.35 -10.65 -17.79
N CYS A 400 22.35 -10.92 -18.64
CA CYS A 400 22.46 -10.76 -20.08
C CYS A 400 21.29 -9.94 -20.63
N CYS A 401 21.63 -8.67 -20.82
CA CYS A 401 21.21 -7.81 -21.92
C CYS A 401 19.96 -6.95 -21.69
N ASP A 402 20.21 -5.63 -21.65
CA ASP A 402 19.29 -4.58 -22.07
C ASP A 402 18.50 -4.92 -23.37
N LEU A 403 18.92 -5.93 -24.14
CA LEU A 403 18.30 -6.42 -25.38
C LEU A 403 16.97 -7.15 -25.19
N ILE A 404 16.70 -7.86 -24.08
CA ILE A 404 15.39 -8.53 -23.87
C ILE A 404 14.31 -7.48 -23.54
N SER A 405 14.71 -6.35 -22.94
CA SER A 405 13.79 -5.26 -22.61
C SER A 405 13.37 -4.37 -23.79
N ASP A 406 14.01 -4.50 -24.95
CA ASP A 406 13.65 -3.78 -26.18
C ASP A 406 12.68 -4.60 -27.07
N VAL A 407 12.33 -5.83 -26.67
CA VAL A 407 11.33 -6.64 -27.36
C VAL A 407 9.95 -6.08 -27.06
N ALA A 408 9.24 -5.61 -28.09
CA ALA A 408 7.91 -5.07 -27.94
C ALA A 408 6.95 -6.14 -27.36
N ASN A 409 6.56 -5.99 -26.10
CA ASN A 409 5.40 -6.68 -25.54
C ASN A 409 4.13 -6.31 -26.32
N ALA A 410 3.45 -7.30 -26.91
CA ALA A 410 2.27 -7.04 -27.74
C ALA A 410 1.13 -6.38 -26.95
N ASP A 411 0.85 -6.86 -25.73
CA ASP A 411 -0.22 -6.34 -24.88
C ASP A 411 0.11 -4.96 -24.31
N ILE A 412 1.38 -4.72 -24.00
CA ILE A 412 1.89 -3.46 -23.41
C ILE A 412 2.70 -2.69 -24.47
N SER A 413 2.03 -2.40 -25.59
CA SER A 413 2.56 -1.65 -26.73
C SER A 413 1.89 -0.28 -26.86
N ASN A 414 2.46 0.60 -27.68
CA ASN A 414 1.86 1.89 -27.98
C ASN A 414 0.50 1.76 -28.68
N ASP A 415 0.32 0.73 -29.50
CA ASP A 415 -0.94 0.51 -30.25
C ASP A 415 -2.10 0.16 -29.31
N ASN A 416 -1.80 -0.43 -28.16
CA ASN A 416 -2.78 -0.77 -27.13
C ASN A 416 -2.92 0.30 -26.05
N LEU A 417 -2.16 1.40 -26.11
CA LEU A 417 -2.24 2.46 -25.12
C LEU A 417 -3.47 3.34 -25.34
N LEU A 418 -4.33 3.44 -24.32
CA LEU A 418 -5.52 4.29 -24.34
C LEU A 418 -5.19 5.71 -23.87
N HIS A 419 -4.56 5.83 -22.70
CA HIS A 419 -4.24 7.12 -22.07
C HIS A 419 -2.88 7.07 -21.36
N ALA A 420 -2.22 8.23 -21.32
CA ALA A 420 -0.99 8.45 -20.58
C ALA A 420 -1.08 9.78 -19.81
N ASP A 421 -1.21 9.69 -18.49
CA ASP A 421 -1.44 10.85 -17.63
C ASP A 421 -0.33 10.97 -16.57
N ILE A 422 0.13 12.19 -16.31
CA ILE A 422 1.04 12.46 -15.21
C ILE A 422 0.21 12.78 -13.95
N LEU A 423 0.26 11.90 -12.96
CA LEU A 423 -0.36 12.11 -11.66
C LEU A 423 0.63 12.75 -10.70
N THR A 424 0.28 13.94 -10.23
CA THR A 424 0.99 14.68 -9.18
C THR A 424 0.27 14.64 -7.82
N ARG A 425 -0.87 13.95 -7.76
CA ARG A 425 -1.66 13.74 -6.54
C ARG A 425 -2.25 12.33 -6.53
N PHE A 426 -2.48 11.82 -5.32
CA PHE A 426 -3.22 10.56 -5.15
C PHE A 426 -4.70 10.76 -5.47
N ASP A 427 -5.33 9.69 -5.95
CA ASP A 427 -6.77 9.64 -6.21
C ASP A 427 -7.40 8.38 -5.60
N ARG A 428 -8.61 8.02 -6.06
CA ARG A 428 -9.35 6.86 -5.54
C ARG A 428 -8.76 5.53 -5.99
N GLU A 429 -8.21 5.46 -7.20
CA GLU A 429 -7.61 4.24 -7.75
C GLU A 429 -6.14 4.13 -7.31
N TYR A 430 -5.38 5.20 -7.49
CA TYR A 430 -4.01 5.35 -7.04
C TYR A 430 -3.94 6.11 -5.71
N GLY A 431 -4.27 5.41 -4.63
CA GLY A 431 -4.29 5.97 -3.29
C GLY A 431 -2.91 6.24 -2.67
N PHE A 432 -2.90 7.03 -1.58
CA PHE A 432 -1.71 7.43 -0.82
C PHE A 432 -0.84 6.27 -0.29
N VAL A 433 -1.41 5.06 -0.27
CA VAL A 433 -0.74 3.83 0.17
C VAL A 433 0.46 3.49 -0.73
N ASN A 434 0.48 3.99 -1.97
CA ASN A 434 1.55 3.71 -2.92
C ASN A 434 2.81 4.57 -2.69
N LYS A 435 2.71 5.67 -1.92
CA LYS A 435 3.83 6.49 -1.41
C LYS A 435 4.77 7.10 -2.46
N ARG A 436 4.44 7.03 -3.76
CA ARG A 436 5.26 7.54 -4.87
C ARG A 436 4.47 8.54 -5.68
N LEU A 437 5.04 9.73 -5.88
CA LEU A 437 4.56 10.79 -6.77
C LEU A 437 5.77 11.64 -7.21
N PRO A 438 5.73 12.27 -8.39
CA PRO A 438 4.73 12.05 -9.43
C PRO A 438 4.90 10.68 -10.10
N VAL A 439 3.81 10.15 -10.65
CA VAL A 439 3.82 8.91 -11.44
C VAL A 439 3.16 9.15 -12.79
N VAL A 440 3.58 8.41 -13.80
CA VAL A 440 2.87 8.34 -15.08
C VAL A 440 1.95 7.12 -15.04
N LYS A 441 0.65 7.35 -15.20
CA LYS A 441 -0.35 6.31 -15.41
C LYS A 441 -0.45 6.02 -16.89
N LEU A 442 -0.34 4.74 -17.24
CA LEU A 442 -0.46 4.22 -18.58
C LEU A 442 -1.59 3.20 -18.61
N ASP A 443 -2.69 3.55 -19.25
CA ASP A 443 -3.86 2.69 -19.39
C ASP A 443 -3.79 1.92 -20.70
N TYR A 444 -3.81 0.59 -20.63
CA TYR A 444 -3.73 -0.28 -21.80
C TYR A 444 -5.05 -0.99 -22.07
N ASN A 445 -5.33 -1.22 -23.35
CA ASN A 445 -6.46 -2.00 -23.83
C ASN A 445 -6.20 -3.50 -23.76
N THR A 446 -5.97 -4.02 -22.55
CA THR A 446 -5.86 -5.46 -22.30
C THR A 446 -7.21 -6.03 -21.86
N PRO A 447 -7.42 -7.37 -21.88
CA PRO A 447 -8.64 -7.99 -21.34
C PRO A 447 -8.95 -7.58 -19.89
N GLU A 448 -7.91 -7.40 -19.07
CA GLU A 448 -8.01 -6.98 -17.67
C GLU A 448 -7.97 -5.45 -17.46
N LYS A 449 -7.96 -4.67 -18.55
CA LYS A 449 -7.83 -3.20 -18.54
C LYS A 449 -6.66 -2.75 -17.65
N THR A 450 -5.49 -3.28 -17.92
CA THR A 450 -4.30 -3.09 -17.08
C THR A 450 -3.82 -1.64 -17.10
N SER A 451 -3.62 -1.06 -15.91
CA SER A 451 -3.00 0.25 -15.72
C SER A 451 -1.65 0.10 -15.05
N TYR A 452 -0.61 0.69 -15.64
CA TYR A 452 0.72 0.80 -15.04
C TYR A 452 0.92 2.18 -14.45
N TYR A 453 1.40 2.25 -13.21
CA TYR A 453 1.81 3.47 -12.55
C TYR A 453 3.33 3.43 -12.36
N ILE A 454 4.04 4.23 -13.13
CA ILE A 454 5.51 4.25 -13.15
C ILE A 454 6.00 5.53 -12.49
N GLU A 455 6.96 5.43 -11.58
CA GLU A 455 7.68 6.60 -11.07
C GLU A 455 8.96 6.81 -11.89
N PRO A 456 9.01 7.81 -12.80
CA PRO A 456 10.15 7.98 -13.69
C PRO A 456 11.41 8.45 -12.96
N ALA A 457 11.27 9.09 -11.79
CA ALA A 457 12.38 9.63 -11.01
C ALA A 457 13.21 8.55 -10.28
N THR A 458 12.65 7.35 -10.08
CA THR A 458 13.37 6.22 -9.45
C THR A 458 13.42 4.98 -10.34
N SER A 459 12.80 5.07 -11.52
CA SER A 459 12.68 3.97 -12.49
C SER A 459 12.03 2.73 -11.88
N ARG A 460 10.93 2.92 -11.13
CA ARG A 460 10.22 1.86 -10.41
C ARG A 460 8.77 1.74 -10.83
N LEU A 461 8.26 0.51 -10.79
CA LEU A 461 6.83 0.25 -10.80
C LEU A 461 6.23 0.66 -9.45
N ALA A 462 5.39 1.70 -9.46
CA ALA A 462 4.69 2.14 -8.27
C ALA A 462 3.43 1.30 -8.01
N ALA A 463 2.68 0.94 -9.04
CA ALA A 463 1.55 0.00 -8.98
C ALA A 463 1.24 -0.59 -10.37
N LYS A 464 0.70 -1.80 -10.40
CA LYS A 464 -0.01 -2.40 -11.54
C LYS A 464 -1.43 -2.69 -11.06
N ILE A 465 -2.44 -2.20 -11.76
CA ILE A 465 -3.85 -2.31 -11.36
C ILE A 465 -4.66 -2.94 -12.50
N GLU A 466 -5.36 -4.02 -12.19
CA GLU A 466 -6.24 -4.74 -13.11
C GLU A 466 -7.71 -4.72 -12.64
N ASN A 467 -8.65 -5.16 -13.47
CA ASN A 467 -10.08 -5.16 -13.14
C ASN A 467 -10.39 -5.90 -11.84
N ALA A 468 -9.71 -7.02 -11.58
CA ALA A 468 -9.85 -7.74 -10.32
C ALA A 468 -9.44 -6.90 -9.10
N ASP A 469 -8.36 -6.11 -9.21
CA ASP A 469 -7.89 -5.22 -8.15
C ASP A 469 -8.85 -4.05 -7.93
N ARG A 470 -9.42 -3.51 -9.02
CA ARG A 470 -10.45 -2.46 -8.93
C ARG A 470 -11.67 -2.97 -8.19
N ALA A 471 -12.22 -4.11 -8.62
CA ALA A 471 -13.43 -4.67 -8.04
C ALA A 471 -13.25 -5.00 -6.54
N GLU A 472 -12.12 -5.60 -6.18
CA GLU A 472 -11.76 -5.85 -4.79
C GLU A 472 -11.60 -4.54 -4.00
N GLY A 473 -10.82 -3.58 -4.51
CA GLY A 473 -10.57 -2.31 -3.87
C GLY A 473 -11.85 -1.51 -3.61
N TRP A 474 -12.79 -1.51 -4.56
CA TRP A 474 -14.12 -0.90 -4.39
C TRP A 474 -14.95 -1.62 -3.32
N SER A 475 -14.98 -2.95 -3.34
CA SER A 475 -15.65 -3.75 -2.31
C SER A 475 -15.12 -3.43 -0.92
N PHE A 476 -13.80 -3.45 -0.74
CA PHE A 476 -13.17 -3.17 0.55
C PHE A 476 -13.36 -1.71 0.99
N ALA A 477 -13.19 -0.75 0.09
CA ALA A 477 -13.36 0.67 0.42
C ALA A 477 -14.80 0.99 0.81
N ILE A 478 -15.79 0.49 0.06
CA ILE A 478 -17.21 0.76 0.32
C ILE A 478 -17.71 0.00 1.55
N LEU A 479 -17.51 -1.32 1.59
CA LEU A 479 -18.16 -2.18 2.58
C LEU A 479 -17.37 -2.26 3.89
N HIS A 480 -16.04 -2.26 3.83
CA HIS A 480 -15.19 -2.37 5.04
C HIS A 480 -14.83 -1.01 5.62
N LYS A 481 -14.56 -0.01 4.77
CA LYS A 481 -14.12 1.33 5.17
C LYS A 481 -15.19 2.41 5.08
N TYR A 482 -16.41 2.05 4.65
CA TYR A 482 -17.57 2.95 4.53
C TYR A 482 -17.30 4.19 3.66
N LEU A 483 -16.57 4.03 2.55
CA LEU A 483 -16.26 5.11 1.61
C LEU A 483 -17.50 5.89 1.15
N LEU A 484 -18.65 5.22 1.01
CA LEU A 484 -19.92 5.88 0.64
C LEU A 484 -20.43 6.90 1.66
N LEU A 485 -19.86 6.98 2.86
CA LEU A 485 -20.20 8.01 3.86
C LEU A 485 -19.25 9.20 3.82
N GLU A 486 -18.28 9.25 2.89
CA GLU A 486 -17.36 10.39 2.79
C GLU A 486 -18.05 11.71 2.46
N TRP A 487 -19.20 11.68 1.76
CA TRP A 487 -20.00 12.90 1.48
C TRP A 487 -20.48 13.59 2.77
N ALA A 488 -20.65 12.84 3.87
CA ALA A 488 -21.06 13.37 5.18
C ALA A 488 -19.86 13.82 6.04
N GLY A 489 -18.64 13.74 5.49
CA GLY A 489 -17.41 14.08 6.19
C GLY A 489 -16.78 12.91 6.94
N LYS A 490 -15.46 12.99 7.11
CA LYS A 490 -14.63 11.93 7.67
C LYS A 490 -15.04 11.54 9.10
N ASN A 491 -15.44 12.51 9.93
CA ASN A 491 -15.89 12.27 11.30
C ASN A 491 -17.18 11.42 11.35
N VAL A 492 -18.15 11.70 10.46
CA VAL A 492 -19.40 10.93 10.40
C VAL A 492 -19.12 9.51 9.94
N ARG A 493 -18.34 9.35 8.87
CA ARG A 493 -17.91 8.02 8.40
C ARG A 493 -17.28 7.21 9.52
N ASP A 494 -16.26 7.76 10.18
CA ASP A 494 -15.49 7.06 11.21
C ASP A 494 -16.35 6.76 12.45
N PHE A 495 -17.27 7.66 12.84
CA PHE A 495 -18.24 7.41 13.90
C PHE A 495 -19.22 6.28 13.55
N VAL A 496 -19.74 6.24 12.31
CA VAL A 496 -20.63 5.16 11.87
C VAL A 496 -19.88 3.83 11.80
N THR A 497 -18.63 3.82 11.34
CA THR A 497 -17.77 2.62 11.39
C THR A 497 -17.55 2.15 12.83
N LEU A 498 -17.28 3.07 13.77
CA LEU A 498 -17.15 2.76 15.20
C LEU A 498 -18.43 2.15 15.76
N LEU A 499 -19.59 2.76 15.49
CA LEU A 499 -20.89 2.30 15.95
C LEU A 499 -21.21 0.90 15.41
N SER A 500 -20.97 0.68 14.12
CA SER A 500 -21.13 -0.62 13.46
C SER A 500 -20.27 -1.70 14.11
N ALA A 501 -18.96 -1.46 14.26
CA ALA A 501 -18.04 -2.42 14.88
C ALA A 501 -18.39 -2.69 16.36
N THR A 502 -18.82 -1.65 17.09
CA THR A 502 -19.28 -1.78 18.48
C THR A 502 -20.54 -2.62 18.58
N GLY A 503 -21.50 -2.42 17.66
CA GLY A 503 -22.71 -3.24 17.59
C GLY A 503 -22.43 -4.72 17.37
N VAL A 504 -21.47 -5.04 16.49
CA VAL A 504 -20.98 -6.41 16.27
C VAL A 504 -20.31 -6.97 17.54
N LEU A 505 -19.41 -6.20 18.17
CA LEU A 505 -18.72 -6.61 19.39
C LEU A 505 -19.69 -6.91 20.53
N VAL A 506 -20.59 -5.97 20.83
CA VAL A 506 -21.58 -6.09 21.91
C VAL A 506 -22.48 -7.31 21.69
N THR A 507 -22.95 -7.51 20.46
CA THR A 507 -23.77 -8.69 20.12
C THR A 507 -23.00 -9.99 20.28
N SER A 508 -21.73 -10.04 19.88
CA SER A 508 -20.85 -11.20 20.06
C SER A 508 -20.62 -11.52 21.54
N ILE A 509 -20.35 -10.51 22.37
CA ILE A 509 -20.18 -10.69 23.82
C ILE A 509 -21.47 -11.19 24.47
N PHE A 510 -22.62 -10.59 24.15
CA PHE A 510 -23.91 -11.05 24.68
C PHE A 510 -24.21 -12.49 24.25
N GLY A 511 -23.94 -12.84 22.98
CA GLY A 511 -24.08 -14.20 22.48
C GLY A 511 -23.22 -15.20 23.26
N LEU A 512 -21.97 -14.84 23.54
CA LEU A 512 -21.04 -15.66 24.34
C LEU A 512 -21.53 -15.81 25.79
N VAL A 513 -21.91 -14.72 26.46
CA VAL A 513 -22.41 -14.74 27.84
C VAL A 513 -23.68 -15.60 27.96
N LEU A 514 -24.63 -15.47 27.03
CA LEU A 514 -25.83 -16.28 27.01
C LEU A 514 -25.53 -17.76 26.76
N PHE A 515 -24.51 -18.06 25.96
CA PHE A 515 -24.09 -19.44 25.74
C PHE A 515 -23.48 -20.07 26.99
N VAL A 516 -22.60 -19.34 27.68
CA VAL A 516 -21.94 -19.80 28.92
C VAL A 516 -22.96 -20.01 30.04
N ARG A 517 -23.91 -19.08 30.23
CA ARG A 517 -24.95 -19.17 31.27
C ARG A 517 -26.02 -20.25 31.06
N LYS A 518 -26.08 -20.85 29.87
CA LYS A 518 -27.06 -21.89 29.52
C LYS A 518 -26.50 -23.31 29.66
N ARG A 519 -25.22 -23.43 29.99
CA ARG A 519 -24.65 -24.55 30.74
C ARG A 519 -24.83 -24.25 32.21
#